data_AF-A0A4R5LXR3-F1
#
_entry.id   AF-A0A4R5LXR3-F1
#
_cell.length_a   1.000
_cell.length_b   1.000
_cell.length_c   1.000
_cell.angle_alpha   90.00
_cell.angle_beta   90.00
_cell.angle_gamma   90.00
#
_symmetry.space_group_name_H-M   'P 1'
#
loop_
_entity.id
_entity.type
_entity.pdbx_description
1 polymer ?
#
loop_
_entity_poly.entity_id
_entity_poly.type
_entity_poly.pdbx_seq_one_letter_code
_entity_poly.pdbx_strand_id
1 'polypeptide(L)'
;MGVTLLDEATFRSYPYALINPLQVDETEWQDLRTEPVVPQRFKGQAELFPRLAQLHGMDEHARDLLLARARRWEAECGTPYFSSLLRTQAEPVRVRDHLAKQMVQYHHARREYDVVRLHDPRVLWHLDWLLDTSQWASLLGPVQHWAWPTVEGAWQVREQAPGANDVQSRLLFSAKQWDTLLRLGDINETLKSFRRHAPQVLIDAALARRIDGLIEKAWTQYRLADSSDRRLYAEQAVRFHADIHAHPELRACLARAQAGELSYVGACRHLDETDMQRLSRELDQSKERT
;
A
#
# COMPACT_ATOMS: atom_id res chain seq x y z
N MET A 1 10.17 3.03 15.74
CA MET A 1 8.89 3.00 16.48
C MET A 1 8.31 1.61 16.24
N GLY A 2 7.94 0.90 17.31
CA GLY A 2 7.54 -0.52 17.25
C GLY A 2 6.21 -0.70 16.53
N VAL A 3 6.06 -1.81 15.81
CA VAL A 3 4.77 -2.25 15.26
C VAL A 3 3.98 -2.85 16.43
N THR A 4 2.96 -2.14 16.89
CA THR A 4 2.00 -2.69 17.87
C THR A 4 0.94 -3.47 17.11
N LEU A 5 0.75 -4.74 17.48
CA LEU A 5 -0.33 -5.57 16.95
C LEU A 5 -1.63 -5.30 17.74
N LEU A 6 -2.75 -5.13 17.03
CA LEU A 6 -4.04 -5.01 17.68
C LEU A 6 -4.53 -6.38 18.17
N ASP A 7 -4.78 -6.51 19.47
CA ASP A 7 -5.48 -7.67 20.03
C ASP A 7 -7.01 -7.49 20.00
N GLU A 8 -7.72 -8.61 20.16
CA GLU A 8 -9.19 -8.65 20.12
C GLU A 8 -9.85 -7.79 21.22
N ALA A 9 -9.20 -7.66 22.37
CA ALA A 9 -9.67 -6.81 23.45
C ALA A 9 -9.58 -5.32 23.08
N THR A 10 -8.52 -4.93 22.39
CA THR A 10 -8.26 -3.54 22.00
C THR A 10 -9.13 -3.11 20.81
N PHE A 11 -9.57 -4.03 19.96
CA PHE A 11 -10.54 -3.75 18.88
C PHE A 11 -11.78 -3.02 19.40
N ARG A 12 -12.32 -3.45 20.55
CA ARG A 12 -13.51 -2.85 21.17
C ARG A 12 -13.31 -1.39 21.57
N SER A 13 -12.07 -0.98 21.81
CA SER A 13 -11.73 0.40 22.20
C SER A 13 -11.81 1.41 21.04
N TYR A 14 -11.99 0.94 19.80
CA TYR A 14 -12.08 1.81 18.63
C TYR A 14 -13.53 2.28 18.41
N PRO A 15 -13.81 3.60 18.51
CA PRO A 15 -15.14 4.18 18.30
C PRO A 15 -15.56 4.28 16.83
N TYR A 16 -14.62 4.17 15.88
CA TYR A 16 -14.89 4.28 14.45
C TYR A 16 -14.13 3.25 13.62
N ALA A 17 -14.71 2.89 12.48
CA ALA A 17 -14.05 2.10 11.44
C ALA A 17 -14.29 2.69 10.04
N LEU A 18 -13.37 2.41 9.12
CA LEU A 18 -13.58 2.65 7.69
C LEU A 18 -13.94 1.35 6.99
N ILE A 19 -14.98 1.40 6.17
CA ILE A 19 -15.41 0.31 5.29
C ILE A 19 -15.23 0.79 3.86
N ASN A 20 -14.60 -0.03 3.01
CA ASN A 20 -14.50 0.25 1.58
C ASN A 20 -15.69 -0.39 0.85
N PRO A 21 -16.64 0.38 0.32
CA PRO A 21 -17.81 -0.17 -0.36
C PRO A 21 -17.48 -0.90 -1.68
N LEU A 22 -16.27 -0.71 -2.22
CA LEU A 22 -15.79 -1.50 -3.37
C LEU A 22 -15.29 -2.89 -2.97
N GLN A 23 -15.12 -3.13 -1.67
CA GLN A 23 -14.67 -4.41 -1.12
C GLN A 23 -15.74 -5.13 -0.33
N VAL A 24 -16.68 -4.41 0.30
CA VAL A 24 -17.72 -4.99 1.15
C VAL A 24 -19.09 -4.55 0.65
N ASP A 25 -19.94 -5.52 0.31
CA ASP A 25 -21.27 -5.26 -0.22
C ASP A 25 -22.16 -4.51 0.79
N GLU A 26 -23.02 -3.63 0.29
CA GLU A 26 -23.90 -2.78 1.12
C GLU A 26 -24.77 -3.58 2.09
N THR A 27 -25.22 -4.77 1.69
CA THR A 27 -26.03 -5.65 2.52
C THR A 27 -25.35 -6.05 3.83
N GLU A 28 -24.02 -6.05 3.87
CA GLU A 28 -23.25 -6.44 5.03
C GLU A 28 -23.02 -5.29 6.03
N TRP A 29 -23.29 -4.04 5.67
CA TRP A 29 -23.07 -2.88 6.55
C TRP A 29 -24.22 -1.86 6.58
N GLN A 30 -25.32 -2.09 5.85
CA GLN A 30 -26.50 -1.22 5.85
C GLN A 30 -27.17 -1.04 7.23
N ASP A 31 -26.99 -1.99 8.15
CA ASP A 31 -27.46 -1.93 9.53
C ASP A 31 -26.59 -1.03 10.42
N LEU A 32 -25.39 -0.66 9.96
CA LEU A 32 -24.46 0.19 10.70
C LEU A 32 -24.73 1.66 10.44
N ARG A 33 -24.66 2.47 11.50
CA ARG A 33 -24.63 3.93 11.37
C ARG A 33 -23.35 4.36 10.68
N THR A 34 -23.46 4.72 9.41
CA THR A 34 -22.31 5.05 8.55
C THR A 34 -22.49 6.40 7.86
N GLU A 35 -21.40 7.10 7.58
CA GLU A 35 -21.36 8.34 6.78
C GLU A 35 -20.30 8.27 5.69
N PRO A 36 -20.51 8.84 4.50
CA PRO A 36 -19.55 8.73 3.40
C PRO A 36 -18.40 9.73 3.60
N VAL A 37 -17.16 9.27 3.49
CA VAL A 37 -15.95 10.10 3.59
C VAL A 37 -15.55 10.55 2.19
N VAL A 38 -16.24 11.57 1.67
CA VAL A 38 -16.13 12.00 0.28
C VAL A 38 -15.53 13.39 0.20
N PRO A 39 -14.41 13.58 -0.51
CA PRO A 39 -13.91 14.92 -0.77
C PRO A 39 -14.90 15.73 -1.60
N GLN A 40 -15.02 17.02 -1.32
CA GLN A 40 -16.01 17.92 -1.94
C GLN A 40 -16.08 17.83 -3.47
N ARG A 41 -14.95 17.62 -4.14
CA ARG A 41 -14.83 17.50 -5.61
C ARG A 41 -15.47 16.23 -6.18
N PHE A 42 -15.65 15.19 -5.37
CA PHE A 42 -16.13 13.87 -5.79
C PHE A 42 -17.50 13.53 -5.20
N LYS A 43 -18.27 14.53 -4.73
CA LYS A 43 -19.59 14.32 -4.13
C LYS A 43 -20.58 13.54 -5.00
N GLY A 44 -20.45 13.63 -6.33
CA GLY A 44 -21.28 12.88 -7.27
C GLY A 44 -20.90 11.41 -7.48
N GLN A 45 -19.84 10.93 -6.82
CA GLN A 45 -19.33 9.55 -6.91
C GLN A 45 -19.11 8.97 -5.51
N ALA A 46 -20.01 9.27 -4.57
CA ALA A 46 -19.86 8.93 -3.16
C ALA A 46 -19.70 7.41 -2.91
N GLU A 47 -20.26 6.59 -3.79
CA GLU A 47 -20.17 5.13 -3.81
C GLU A 47 -18.74 4.59 -4.02
N LEU A 48 -17.83 5.40 -4.55
CA LEU A 48 -16.42 5.02 -4.75
C LEU A 48 -15.53 5.31 -3.53
N PHE A 49 -16.09 5.88 -2.47
CA PHE A 49 -15.35 6.37 -1.30
C PHE A 49 -15.72 5.60 -0.03
N PRO A 50 -14.82 5.55 0.96
CA PRO A 50 -15.05 4.76 2.15
C PRO A 50 -16.18 5.35 3.01
N ARG A 51 -16.79 4.47 3.79
CA ARG A 51 -17.81 4.78 4.78
C ARG A 51 -17.16 4.82 6.16
N LEU A 52 -17.39 5.88 6.93
CA LEU A 52 -17.04 5.96 8.35
C LEU A 52 -18.18 5.33 9.16
N ALA A 53 -17.96 4.13 9.65
CA ALA A 53 -18.86 3.45 10.58
C ALA A 53 -18.67 3.98 12.00
N GLN A 54 -19.77 4.38 12.63
CA GLN A 54 -19.81 4.76 14.03
C GLN A 54 -20.07 3.51 14.85
N LEU A 55 -19.06 3.10 15.60
CA LEU A 55 -19.13 1.91 16.43
C LEU A 55 -19.35 2.25 17.91
N HIS A 56 -19.08 3.50 18.30
CA HIS A 56 -19.41 4.00 19.63
C HIS A 56 -20.93 3.93 19.87
N GLY A 57 -21.35 3.55 21.07
CA GLY A 57 -22.76 3.36 21.40
C GLY A 57 -23.34 1.98 21.04
N MET A 58 -22.62 1.13 20.31
CA MET A 58 -22.94 -0.30 20.24
C MET A 58 -22.64 -0.95 21.60
N ASP A 59 -23.55 -1.79 22.08
CA ASP A 59 -23.26 -2.64 23.24
C ASP A 59 -22.24 -3.74 22.91
N GLU A 60 -21.76 -4.43 23.94
CA GLU A 60 -20.74 -5.46 23.80
C GLU A 60 -21.18 -6.62 22.90
N HIS A 61 -22.45 -7.01 22.97
CA HIS A 61 -22.98 -8.12 22.18
C HIS A 61 -23.04 -7.76 20.69
N ALA A 62 -23.51 -6.56 20.36
CA ALA A 62 -23.53 -6.06 18.99
C ALA A 62 -22.11 -5.93 18.41
N ARG A 63 -21.13 -5.51 19.23
CA ARG A 63 -19.72 -5.48 18.83
C ARG A 63 -19.18 -6.88 18.51
N ASP A 64 -19.55 -7.88 19.29
CA ASP A 64 -19.13 -9.27 19.06
C ASP A 64 -19.73 -9.87 17.81
N LEU A 65 -21.02 -9.62 17.56
CA LEU A 65 -21.67 -10.03 16.32
C LEU A 65 -21.02 -9.37 15.10
N LEU A 66 -20.67 -8.09 15.20
CA LEU A 66 -19.99 -7.37 14.11
C LEU A 66 -18.56 -7.90 13.88
N LEU A 67 -17.81 -8.22 14.94
CA LEU A 67 -16.48 -8.81 14.80
C LEU A 67 -16.55 -10.22 14.19
N ALA A 68 -17.53 -11.03 14.59
CA ALA A 68 -17.77 -12.34 13.98
C ALA A 68 -18.14 -12.21 12.49
N ARG A 69 -18.97 -11.22 12.13
CA ARG A 69 -19.29 -10.88 10.73
C ARG A 69 -18.04 -10.51 9.95
N ALA A 70 -17.19 -9.64 10.50
CA ALA A 70 -15.94 -9.22 9.85
C ALA A 70 -14.99 -10.40 9.60
N ARG A 71 -14.84 -11.30 10.58
CA ARG A 71 -14.04 -12.53 10.45
C ARG A 71 -14.59 -13.49 9.39
N ARG A 72 -15.92 -13.67 9.36
CA ARG A 72 -16.58 -14.47 8.33
C ARG A 72 -16.31 -13.90 6.93
N TRP A 73 -16.50 -12.60 6.75
CA TRP A 73 -16.24 -11.91 5.49
C TRP A 73 -14.80 -12.12 5.01
N GLU A 74 -13.83 -11.92 5.90
CA GLU A 74 -12.41 -12.13 5.58
C GLU A 74 -12.10 -13.56 5.14
N ALA A 75 -12.70 -14.55 5.81
CA ALA A 75 -12.52 -15.97 5.46
C ALA A 75 -13.16 -16.33 4.12
N GLU A 76 -14.33 -15.77 3.78
CA GLU A 76 -15.08 -16.08 2.57
C GLU A 76 -14.58 -15.31 1.34
N CYS A 77 -14.27 -14.02 1.52
CA CYS A 77 -13.96 -13.10 0.41
C CYS A 77 -12.47 -12.80 0.27
N GLY A 78 -11.63 -13.14 1.26
CA GLY A 78 -10.19 -12.90 1.24
C GLY A 78 -9.82 -11.40 1.24
N THR A 79 -10.75 -10.53 1.65
CA THR A 79 -10.55 -9.08 1.76
C THR A 79 -11.00 -8.60 3.14
N PRO A 80 -10.38 -7.54 3.69
CA PRO A 80 -10.74 -7.05 5.01
C PRO A 80 -12.14 -6.42 5.00
N TYR A 81 -12.95 -6.75 6.02
CA TYR A 81 -14.24 -6.10 6.22
C TYR A 81 -14.05 -4.64 6.63
N PHE A 82 -13.14 -4.41 7.59
CA PHE A 82 -12.72 -3.08 7.99
C PHE A 82 -11.40 -2.74 7.33
N SER A 83 -11.41 -1.71 6.48
CA SER A 83 -10.20 -1.15 5.91
C SER A 83 -9.28 -0.55 6.97
N SER A 84 -9.86 0.04 8.02
CA SER A 84 -9.09 0.56 9.17
C SER A 84 -9.98 0.85 10.36
N LEU A 85 -9.38 1.02 11.53
CA LEU A 85 -10.03 1.45 12.77
C LEU A 85 -9.41 2.75 13.27
N LEU A 86 -10.24 3.65 13.80
CA LEU A 86 -9.79 4.97 14.27
C LEU A 86 -10.20 5.21 15.73
N ARG A 87 -9.21 5.54 16.57
CA ARG A 87 -9.41 5.99 17.95
C ARG A 87 -9.21 7.48 18.03
N THR A 88 -10.24 8.18 18.51
CA THR A 88 -10.27 9.64 18.63
C THR A 88 -11.38 10.05 19.59
N GLN A 89 -11.21 11.23 20.19
CA GLN A 89 -12.23 11.92 20.99
C GLN A 89 -13.01 12.95 20.15
N ALA A 90 -12.68 13.10 18.86
CA ALA A 90 -13.37 14.02 17.97
C ALA A 90 -14.73 13.47 17.52
N GLU A 91 -15.66 14.39 17.27
CA GLU A 91 -16.97 14.10 16.70
C GLU A 91 -16.86 13.47 15.29
N PRO A 92 -17.81 12.61 14.89
CA PRO A 92 -17.74 11.86 13.64
C PRO A 92 -17.57 12.76 12.40
N VAL A 93 -18.28 13.89 12.39
CA VAL A 93 -18.24 14.90 11.30
C VAL A 93 -16.82 15.45 11.12
N ARG A 94 -16.11 15.76 12.21
CA ARG A 94 -14.74 16.28 12.16
C ARG A 94 -13.76 15.25 11.64
N VAL A 95 -13.91 13.99 12.04
CA VAL A 95 -13.08 12.87 11.55
C VAL A 95 -13.31 12.68 10.04
N ARG A 96 -14.57 12.58 9.61
CA ARG A 96 -14.97 12.44 8.21
C ARG A 96 -14.38 13.56 7.35
N ASP A 97 -14.61 14.82 7.74
CA ASP A 97 -14.18 15.98 6.95
C ASP A 97 -12.65 16.09 6.89
N HIS A 98 -11.95 15.74 7.97
CA HIS A 98 -10.49 15.67 7.97
C HIS A 98 -9.99 14.61 7.00
N LEU A 99 -10.45 13.37 7.10
CA LEU A 99 -10.03 12.28 6.21
C LEU A 99 -10.31 12.60 4.74
N ALA A 100 -11.50 13.13 4.43
CA ALA A 100 -11.86 13.56 3.08
C ALA A 100 -10.92 14.65 2.55
N LYS A 101 -10.50 15.60 3.40
CA LYS A 101 -9.50 16.62 3.04
C LYS A 101 -8.12 16.01 2.76
N GLN A 102 -7.68 15.01 3.54
CA GLN A 102 -6.37 14.38 3.38
C GLN A 102 -6.25 13.53 2.12
N MET A 103 -7.36 12.94 1.66
CA MET A 103 -7.38 12.12 0.44
C MET A 103 -7.02 12.91 -0.82
N VAL A 104 -7.30 14.22 -0.87
CA VAL A 104 -7.08 15.01 -2.09
C VAL A 104 -5.63 15.45 -2.16
N GLN A 105 -4.98 15.22 -3.30
CA GLN A 105 -3.60 15.62 -3.56
C GLN A 105 -3.47 16.26 -4.94
N TYR A 106 -2.49 17.13 -5.12
CA TYR A 106 -2.27 17.79 -6.40
C TYR A 106 -1.26 16.98 -7.23
N HIS A 107 -1.69 16.54 -8.41
CA HIS A 107 -0.85 15.83 -9.36
C HIS A 107 -0.09 16.83 -10.24
N HIS A 108 1.19 17.06 -9.94
CA HIS A 108 2.00 18.08 -10.62
C HIS A 108 2.11 17.89 -12.15
N ALA A 109 2.34 16.65 -12.62
CA ALA A 109 2.48 16.39 -14.06
C ALA A 109 1.17 16.58 -14.85
N ARG A 110 0.03 16.12 -14.31
CA ARG A 110 -1.30 16.24 -14.94
C ARG A 110 -1.96 17.60 -14.68
N ARG A 111 -1.43 18.40 -13.76
CA ARG A 111 -1.95 19.69 -13.31
C ARG A 111 -3.40 19.63 -12.83
N GLU A 112 -3.75 18.55 -12.15
CA GLU A 112 -5.10 18.33 -11.60
C GLU A 112 -5.05 17.73 -10.20
N TYR A 113 -6.21 17.63 -9.55
CA TYR A 113 -6.30 17.00 -8.25
C TYR A 113 -6.69 15.53 -8.40
N ASP A 114 -6.03 14.68 -7.63
CA ASP A 114 -6.24 13.24 -7.58
C ASP A 114 -6.52 12.80 -6.13
N VAL A 115 -6.88 11.53 -5.97
CA VAL A 115 -7.32 10.94 -4.69
C VAL A 115 -6.34 9.85 -4.26
N VAL A 116 -5.80 9.99 -3.06
CA VAL A 116 -5.10 8.92 -2.36
C VAL A 116 -6.12 8.06 -1.62
N ARG A 117 -6.08 6.76 -1.86
CA ARG A 117 -6.94 5.77 -1.21
C ARG A 117 -6.46 5.50 0.23
N LEU A 118 -6.69 6.46 1.12
CA LEU A 118 -6.36 6.35 2.55
C LEU A 118 -7.17 5.28 3.31
N HIS A 119 -8.02 4.54 2.60
CA HIS A 119 -8.80 3.40 3.07
C HIS A 119 -8.35 2.09 2.42
N ASP A 120 -7.26 2.07 1.65
CA ASP A 120 -6.65 0.82 1.20
C ASP A 120 -5.52 0.45 2.19
N PRO A 121 -5.62 -0.66 2.94
CA PRO A 121 -4.60 -1.07 3.90
C PRO A 121 -3.21 -1.21 3.27
N ARG A 122 -3.14 -1.58 1.98
CA ARG A 122 -1.88 -1.69 1.24
C ARG A 122 -1.24 -0.31 1.04
N VAL A 123 -2.05 0.70 0.78
CA VAL A 123 -1.57 2.10 0.70
C VAL A 123 -1.08 2.55 2.07
N LEU A 124 -1.85 2.31 3.14
CA LEU A 124 -1.46 2.69 4.51
C LEU A 124 -0.15 2.03 4.95
N TRP A 125 0.07 0.76 4.62
CA TRP A 125 1.35 0.08 4.85
C TRP A 125 2.53 0.80 4.18
N HIS A 126 2.35 1.27 2.94
CA HIS A 126 3.39 2.03 2.25
C HIS A 126 3.61 3.42 2.84
N LEU A 127 2.55 4.09 3.31
CA LEU A 127 2.67 5.40 3.94
C LEU A 127 3.55 5.37 5.20
N ASP A 128 3.60 4.26 5.93
CA ASP A 128 4.38 4.16 7.16
C ASP A 128 5.88 4.36 6.94
N TRP A 129 6.40 3.92 5.79
CA TRP A 129 7.80 4.09 5.43
C TRP A 129 8.06 5.28 4.51
N LEU A 130 7.01 5.81 3.87
CA LEU A 130 7.08 6.92 2.92
C LEU A 130 6.97 8.28 3.60
N LEU A 131 6.13 8.40 4.63
CA LEU A 131 5.85 9.65 5.33
C LEU A 131 6.82 9.87 6.48
N ASP A 132 7.24 11.12 6.68
CA ASP A 132 7.94 11.52 7.90
C ASP A 132 6.95 11.73 9.07
N THR A 133 7.50 11.99 10.25
CA THR A 133 6.71 12.21 11.48
C THR A 133 5.75 13.40 11.37
N SER A 134 6.13 14.48 10.69
CA SER A 134 5.30 15.68 10.54
C SER A 134 4.15 15.44 9.55
N GLN A 135 4.42 14.69 8.47
CA GLN A 135 3.41 14.26 7.52
C GLN A 135 2.43 13.30 8.16
N TRP A 136 2.90 12.37 8.99
CA TRP A 136 2.03 11.50 9.79
C TRP A 136 1.16 12.28 10.77
N ALA A 137 1.70 13.29 11.46
CA ALA A 137 0.92 14.15 12.33
C ALA A 137 -0.18 14.90 11.56
N SER A 138 0.14 15.37 10.34
CA SER A 138 -0.82 16.04 9.44
C SER A 138 -1.91 15.08 8.95
N LEU A 139 -1.54 13.84 8.61
CA LEU A 139 -2.47 12.80 8.17
C LEU A 139 -3.42 12.39 9.29
N LEU A 140 -2.90 12.17 10.51
CA LEU A 140 -3.68 11.78 11.67
C LEU A 140 -4.65 12.90 12.11
N GLY A 141 -4.18 14.14 12.25
CA GLY A 141 -4.98 15.28 12.73
C GLY A 141 -5.72 14.95 14.03
N PRO A 142 -7.07 14.84 14.02
CA PRO A 142 -7.84 14.51 15.20
C PRO A 142 -7.72 13.03 15.62
N VAL A 143 -7.19 12.14 14.78
CA VAL A 143 -7.08 10.71 15.05
C VAL A 143 -5.88 10.43 15.95
N GLN A 144 -6.13 9.85 17.13
CA GLN A 144 -5.09 9.50 18.09
C GLN A 144 -4.41 8.18 17.73
N HIS A 145 -5.20 7.19 17.27
CA HIS A 145 -4.69 5.89 16.83
C HIS A 145 -5.38 5.49 15.54
N TRP A 146 -4.59 5.10 14.55
CA TRP A 146 -5.07 4.57 13.28
C TRP A 146 -4.53 3.16 13.12
N ALA A 147 -5.42 2.17 13.10
CA ALA A 147 -5.08 0.77 12.89
C ALA A 147 -5.53 0.29 11.51
N TRP A 148 -4.73 -0.54 10.84
CA TRP A 148 -5.09 -1.16 9.57
C TRP A 148 -4.55 -2.60 9.48
N PRO A 149 -5.21 -3.50 8.73
CA PRO A 149 -4.74 -4.86 8.58
C PRO A 149 -3.48 -4.92 7.72
N THR A 150 -2.56 -5.79 8.08
CA THR A 150 -1.42 -6.20 7.25
C THR A 150 -1.84 -7.38 6.37
N VAL A 151 -1.02 -7.71 5.38
CA VAL A 151 -1.35 -8.82 4.46
C VAL A 151 -1.31 -10.18 5.15
N GLU A 152 -0.59 -10.28 6.27
CA GLU A 152 -0.47 -11.47 7.10
C GLU A 152 -1.64 -11.61 8.09
N GLY A 153 -2.66 -10.74 8.00
CA GLY A 153 -3.85 -10.76 8.87
C GLY A 153 -3.62 -10.14 10.26
N ALA A 154 -2.40 -9.69 10.55
CA ALA A 154 -2.10 -8.87 11.71
C ALA A 154 -2.67 -7.45 11.53
N TRP A 155 -2.69 -6.65 12.58
CA TRP A 155 -3.11 -5.25 12.52
C TRP A 155 -1.95 -4.37 12.94
N GLN A 156 -1.56 -3.42 12.09
CA GLN A 156 -0.57 -2.40 12.42
C GLN A 156 -1.27 -1.17 12.97
N VAL A 157 -0.69 -0.55 14.01
CA VAL A 157 -1.20 0.67 14.63
C VAL A 157 -0.19 1.81 14.48
N ARG A 158 -0.69 2.98 14.08
CA ARG A 158 0.04 4.25 14.16
C ARG A 158 -0.60 5.15 15.20
N GLU A 159 0.23 5.64 16.11
CA GLU A 159 -0.18 6.55 17.17
C GLU A 159 0.25 7.98 16.86
N GLN A 160 -0.56 8.94 17.32
CA GLN A 160 -0.20 10.34 17.31
C GLN A 160 0.99 10.56 18.25
N ALA A 161 2.01 11.30 17.77
CA ALA A 161 3.18 11.61 18.58
C ALA A 161 2.77 12.41 19.84
N PRO A 162 3.37 12.14 21.02
CA PRO A 162 3.10 12.92 22.23
C PRO A 162 3.36 14.41 22.01
N GLY A 163 2.41 15.26 22.40
CA GLY A 163 2.50 16.71 22.23
C GLY A 163 2.27 17.20 20.79
N ALA A 164 1.92 16.32 19.85
CA ALA A 164 1.39 16.76 18.57
C ALA A 164 0.04 17.45 18.81
N ASN A 165 -0.01 18.74 18.50
CA ASN A 165 -1.28 19.46 18.49
C ASN A 165 -2.14 18.94 17.33
N ASP A 166 -3.47 19.11 17.45
CA ASP A 166 -4.37 19.01 16.30
C ASP A 166 -4.10 20.17 15.35
N VAL A 167 -2.99 20.08 14.63
CA VAL A 167 -2.66 21.02 13.57
C VAL A 167 -3.50 20.57 12.38
N GLN A 168 -4.54 21.34 12.04
CA GLN A 168 -5.37 21.15 10.85
C GLN A 168 -4.62 21.43 9.53
N SER A 169 -3.38 20.96 9.44
CA SER A 169 -2.57 21.01 8.23
C SER A 169 -3.02 19.91 7.27
N ARG A 170 -2.85 20.20 5.98
CA ARG A 170 -3.07 19.23 4.93
C ARG A 170 -1.77 18.45 4.75
N LEU A 171 -1.87 17.13 4.66
CA LEU A 171 -0.80 16.28 4.17
C LEU A 171 -0.43 16.72 2.77
N LEU A 172 0.85 17.03 2.56
CA LEU A 172 1.41 17.32 1.26
C LEU A 172 2.49 16.29 0.97
N PHE A 173 2.36 15.58 -0.15
CA PHE A 173 3.43 14.74 -0.66
C PHE A 173 4.44 15.59 -1.43
N SER A 174 5.72 15.30 -1.25
CA SER A 174 6.75 15.74 -2.19
C SER A 174 6.52 15.10 -3.56
N ALA A 175 7.09 15.68 -4.62
CA ALA A 175 7.03 15.10 -5.97
C ALA A 175 7.52 13.64 -5.99
N LYS A 176 8.64 13.36 -5.31
CA LYS A 176 9.17 11.99 -5.21
C LYS A 176 8.21 11.02 -4.53
N GLN A 177 7.58 11.43 -3.42
CA GLN A 177 6.60 10.58 -2.74
C GLN A 177 5.36 10.35 -3.60
N TRP A 178 4.91 11.36 -4.34
CA TRP A 178 3.81 11.22 -5.29
C TRP A 178 4.14 10.21 -6.39
N ASP A 179 5.33 10.28 -6.96
CA ASP A 179 5.76 9.33 -7.99
C ASP A 179 5.83 7.89 -7.45
N THR A 180 6.26 7.69 -6.19
CA THR A 180 6.16 6.39 -5.50
C THR A 180 4.71 5.95 -5.35
N LEU A 181 3.77 6.84 -5.00
CA LEU A 181 2.34 6.51 -4.89
C LEU A 181 1.77 5.97 -6.20
N LEU A 182 2.15 6.57 -7.33
CA LEU A 182 1.74 6.12 -8.67
C LEU A 182 2.27 4.73 -9.02
N ARG A 183 3.39 4.31 -8.42
CA ARG A 183 4.01 2.99 -8.63
C ARG A 183 3.54 1.92 -7.64
N LEU A 184 2.68 2.25 -6.66
CA LEU A 184 2.23 1.27 -5.66
C LEU A 184 1.55 0.04 -6.26
N GLY A 185 0.87 0.18 -7.41
CA GLY A 185 0.29 -0.97 -8.11
C GLY A 185 1.36 -2.00 -8.49
N ASP A 186 2.42 -1.54 -9.16
CA ASP A 186 3.54 -2.39 -9.57
C ASP A 186 4.27 -2.98 -8.35
N ILE A 187 4.50 -2.16 -7.30
CA ILE A 187 5.15 -2.61 -6.07
C ILE A 187 4.33 -3.71 -5.38
N ASN A 188 3.02 -3.52 -5.22
CA ASN A 188 2.15 -4.49 -4.56
C ASN A 188 2.06 -5.81 -5.33
N GLU A 189 1.97 -5.77 -6.66
CA GLU A 189 1.96 -6.99 -7.47
C GLU A 189 3.30 -7.73 -7.43
N THR A 190 4.44 -7.02 -7.40
CA THR A 190 5.76 -7.64 -7.19
C THR A 190 5.87 -8.28 -5.80
N LEU A 191 5.42 -7.60 -4.73
CA LEU A 191 5.40 -8.18 -3.38
C LEU A 191 4.50 -9.43 -3.30
N LYS A 192 3.35 -9.40 -3.98
CA LYS A 192 2.45 -10.56 -4.09
C LYS A 192 3.10 -11.72 -4.84
N SER A 193 3.88 -11.44 -5.89
CA SER A 193 4.68 -12.45 -6.60
C SER A 193 5.67 -13.14 -5.67
N PHE A 194 6.41 -12.38 -4.85
CA PHE A 194 7.33 -12.96 -3.86
C PHE A 194 6.64 -13.83 -2.81
N ARG A 195 5.48 -13.42 -2.27
CA ARG A 195 4.72 -14.28 -1.34
C ARG A 195 4.39 -15.65 -1.94
N ARG A 196 4.14 -15.70 -3.24
CA ARG A 196 3.74 -16.92 -3.94
C ARG A 196 4.92 -17.77 -4.39
N HIS A 197 5.97 -17.15 -4.92
CA HIS A 197 7.05 -17.84 -5.65
C HIS A 197 8.40 -17.78 -4.95
N ALA A 198 8.55 -16.96 -3.92
CA ALA A 198 9.77 -16.83 -3.13
C ALA A 198 9.43 -16.54 -1.65
N PRO A 199 8.70 -17.44 -0.95
CA PRO A 199 8.21 -17.20 0.42
C PRO A 199 9.33 -17.00 1.45
N GLN A 200 10.57 -17.36 1.12
CA GLN A 200 11.76 -17.09 1.91
C GLN A 200 12.18 -15.61 1.90
N VAL A 201 11.70 -14.81 0.95
CA VAL A 201 12.01 -13.37 0.88
C VAL A 201 11.21 -12.65 1.96
N LEU A 202 11.92 -12.05 2.91
CA LEU A 202 11.31 -11.23 3.95
C LEU A 202 10.67 -9.98 3.32
N ILE A 203 9.37 -9.82 3.50
CA ILE A 203 8.63 -8.64 3.04
C ILE A 203 8.61 -7.59 4.15
N ASP A 204 9.38 -6.53 3.95
CA ASP A 204 9.45 -5.39 4.84
C ASP A 204 9.52 -4.07 4.05
N ALA A 205 9.58 -2.95 4.78
CA ALA A 205 9.72 -1.62 4.19
C ALA A 205 11.02 -1.44 3.39
N ALA A 206 12.10 -2.13 3.75
CA ALA A 206 13.37 -2.03 3.04
C ALA A 206 13.27 -2.69 1.65
N LEU A 207 12.64 -3.86 1.58
CA LEU A 207 12.34 -4.53 0.32
C LEU A 207 11.41 -3.69 -0.55
N ALA A 208 10.33 -3.12 0.01
CA ALA A 208 9.42 -2.28 -0.76
C ALA A 208 10.12 -1.05 -1.37
N ARG A 209 11.00 -0.38 -0.61
CA ARG A 209 11.83 0.73 -1.12
C ARG A 209 12.79 0.27 -2.22
N ARG A 210 13.39 -0.92 -2.06
CA ARG A 210 14.27 -1.50 -3.08
C ARG A 210 13.50 -1.79 -4.37
N ILE A 211 12.31 -2.36 -4.28
CA ILE A 211 11.43 -2.60 -5.43
C ILE A 211 11.04 -1.29 -6.11
N ASP A 212 10.64 -0.26 -5.35
CA ASP A 212 10.32 1.07 -5.90
C ASP A 212 11.48 1.63 -6.73
N GLY A 213 12.70 1.60 -6.18
CA GLY A 213 13.90 2.04 -6.89
C GLY A 213 14.24 1.20 -8.14
N LEU A 214 13.97 -0.11 -8.11
CA LEU A 214 14.18 -0.98 -9.28
C LEU A 214 13.15 -0.71 -10.38
N ILE A 215 11.88 -0.47 -10.03
CA ILE A 215 10.83 -0.10 -10.97
C ILE A 215 11.12 1.28 -11.58
N GLU A 216 11.54 2.24 -10.76
CA GLU A 216 11.97 3.56 -11.22
C GLU A 216 13.15 3.45 -12.19
N LYS A 217 14.17 2.63 -11.87
CA LYS A 217 15.32 2.38 -12.75
C LYS A 217 14.91 1.72 -14.07
N ALA A 218 14.04 0.71 -14.02
CA ALA A 218 13.49 0.04 -15.20
C ALA A 218 12.79 1.03 -16.15
N TRP A 219 12.00 1.94 -15.60
CA TRP A 219 11.34 3.00 -16.36
C TRP A 219 12.32 4.05 -16.91
N THR A 220 13.13 4.66 -16.05
CA THR A 220 13.93 5.84 -16.41
C THR A 220 15.16 5.51 -17.25
N GLN A 221 15.87 4.43 -16.91
CA GLN A 221 17.12 4.05 -17.57
C GLN A 221 16.87 3.13 -18.76
N TYR A 222 15.96 2.16 -18.59
CA TYR A 222 15.71 1.13 -19.61
C TYR A 222 14.44 1.36 -20.42
N ARG A 223 13.67 2.41 -20.14
CA ARG A 223 12.44 2.79 -20.86
C ARG A 223 11.41 1.65 -20.93
N LEU A 224 11.39 0.79 -19.90
CA LEU A 224 10.42 -0.31 -19.81
C LEU A 224 9.04 0.25 -19.45
N ALA A 225 8.23 0.50 -20.49
CA ALA A 225 6.94 1.15 -20.35
C ALA A 225 5.81 0.23 -19.86
N ASP A 226 5.93 -1.07 -20.10
CA ASP A 226 4.98 -2.06 -19.61
C ASP A 226 5.20 -2.36 -18.12
N SER A 227 4.11 -2.49 -17.36
CA SER A 227 4.17 -2.84 -15.93
C SER A 227 4.82 -4.20 -15.71
N SER A 228 4.51 -5.20 -16.52
CA SER A 228 5.04 -6.56 -16.40
C SER A 228 6.54 -6.59 -16.65
N ASP A 229 7.04 -5.77 -17.58
CA ASP A 229 8.48 -5.62 -17.84
C ASP A 229 9.20 -5.04 -16.63
N ARG A 230 8.67 -3.98 -16.02
CA ARG A 230 9.25 -3.38 -14.80
C ARG A 230 9.22 -4.34 -13.61
N ARG A 231 8.11 -5.07 -13.44
CA ARG A 231 7.97 -6.06 -12.37
C ARG A 231 8.96 -7.22 -12.55
N LEU A 232 9.09 -7.78 -13.76
CA LEU A 232 10.08 -8.83 -14.03
C LEU A 232 11.51 -8.34 -13.77
N TYR A 233 11.84 -7.13 -14.22
CA TYR A 233 13.12 -6.50 -13.93
C TYR A 233 13.39 -6.44 -12.42
N ALA A 234 12.43 -5.92 -11.63
CA ALA A 234 12.60 -5.86 -10.18
C ALA A 234 12.70 -7.24 -9.52
N GLU A 235 11.88 -8.21 -9.96
CA GLU A 235 11.89 -9.58 -9.44
C GLU A 235 13.23 -10.28 -9.64
N GLN A 236 13.82 -10.16 -10.84
CA GLN A 236 15.12 -10.75 -11.13
C GLN A 236 16.22 -10.17 -10.24
N ALA A 237 16.26 -8.85 -10.07
CA ALA A 237 17.29 -8.19 -9.25
C ALA A 237 17.17 -8.52 -7.76
N VAL A 238 15.94 -8.71 -7.25
CA VAL A 238 15.72 -9.07 -5.85
C VAL A 238 16.06 -10.54 -5.61
N ARG A 239 15.60 -11.45 -6.47
CA ARG A 239 15.71 -12.91 -6.24
C ARG A 239 17.11 -13.47 -6.48
N PHE A 240 17.82 -12.95 -7.48
CA PHE A 240 19.06 -13.57 -7.94
C PHE A 240 20.28 -12.75 -7.53
N HIS A 241 20.42 -11.52 -8.04
CA HIS A 241 21.58 -10.68 -7.71
C HIS A 241 21.28 -9.20 -7.95
N ALA A 242 21.79 -8.30 -7.10
CA ALA A 242 21.48 -6.87 -7.20
C ALA A 242 21.91 -6.23 -8.52
N ASP A 243 22.99 -6.72 -9.11
CA ASP A 243 23.52 -6.30 -10.42
C ASP A 243 23.22 -7.32 -11.53
N ILE A 244 22.20 -8.17 -11.38
CA ILE A 244 21.91 -9.24 -12.35
C ILE A 244 21.78 -8.70 -13.78
N HIS A 245 21.21 -7.50 -13.95
CA HIS A 245 21.05 -6.83 -15.24
C HIS A 245 22.34 -6.27 -15.85
N ALA A 246 23.47 -6.32 -15.14
CA ALA A 246 24.78 -6.04 -15.70
C ALA A 246 25.33 -7.25 -16.49
N HIS A 247 24.78 -8.44 -16.29
CA HIS A 247 25.18 -9.65 -17.00
C HIS A 247 24.95 -9.50 -18.52
N PRO A 248 25.92 -9.89 -19.39
CA PRO A 248 25.80 -9.72 -20.84
C PRO A 248 24.50 -10.26 -21.45
N GLU A 249 24.03 -11.43 -21.01
CA GLU A 249 22.79 -12.04 -21.52
C GLU A 249 21.54 -11.18 -21.23
N LEU A 250 21.42 -10.66 -20.01
CA LEU A 250 20.29 -9.79 -19.65
C LEU A 250 20.43 -8.39 -20.24
N ARG A 251 21.66 -7.88 -20.41
CA ARG A 251 21.91 -6.65 -21.17
C ARG A 251 21.45 -6.78 -22.62
N ALA A 252 21.66 -7.94 -23.26
CA ALA A 252 21.15 -8.20 -24.59
C ALA A 252 19.61 -8.22 -24.62
N CYS A 253 18.97 -8.83 -23.61
CA CYS A 253 17.50 -8.80 -23.48
C CYS A 253 16.97 -7.37 -23.32
N LEU A 254 17.61 -6.56 -22.46
CA LEU A 254 17.27 -5.15 -22.28
C LEU A 254 17.44 -4.33 -23.56
N ALA A 255 18.53 -4.55 -24.31
CA ALA A 255 18.78 -3.85 -25.57
C ALA A 255 17.67 -4.13 -26.60
N ARG A 256 17.22 -5.38 -26.72
CA ARG A 256 16.12 -5.75 -27.62
C ARG A 256 14.79 -5.11 -27.20
N ALA A 257 14.53 -5.04 -25.89
CA ALA A 257 13.36 -4.35 -25.36
C ALA A 257 13.40 -2.83 -25.64
N GLN A 258 14.56 -2.20 -25.46
CA GLN A 258 14.77 -0.78 -25.76
C GLN A 258 14.66 -0.46 -27.25
N ALA A 259 15.06 -1.39 -28.12
CA ALA A 259 14.89 -1.29 -29.56
C ALA A 259 13.43 -1.50 -30.02
N GLY A 260 12.54 -1.92 -29.11
CA GLY A 260 11.13 -2.19 -29.42
C GLY A 260 10.91 -3.49 -30.20
N GLU A 261 11.90 -4.39 -30.27
CA GLU A 261 11.76 -5.68 -30.95
C GLU A 261 10.80 -6.61 -30.22
N LEU A 262 10.86 -6.61 -28.89
CA LEU A 262 10.06 -7.42 -27.97
C LEU A 262 9.80 -6.64 -26.68
N SER A 263 8.85 -7.08 -25.87
CA SER A 263 8.82 -6.69 -24.46
C SER A 263 10.02 -7.30 -23.72
N TYR A 264 10.39 -6.74 -22.57
CA TYR A 264 11.46 -7.31 -21.75
C TYR A 264 11.10 -8.73 -21.27
N VAL A 265 9.86 -8.95 -20.86
CA VAL A 265 9.33 -10.29 -20.56
C VAL A 265 9.50 -11.23 -21.75
N GLY A 266 9.17 -10.78 -22.96
CA GLY A 266 9.31 -11.56 -24.18
C GLY A 266 10.78 -11.90 -24.50
N ALA A 267 11.68 -10.95 -24.33
CA ALA A 267 13.11 -11.14 -24.53
C ALA A 267 13.70 -12.16 -23.54
N CYS A 268 13.26 -12.15 -22.28
CA CYS A 268 13.71 -13.07 -21.23
C CYS A 268 13.01 -14.43 -21.22
N ARG A 269 12.05 -14.71 -22.12
CA ARG A 269 11.24 -15.96 -22.07
C ARG A 269 12.06 -17.26 -22.11
N HIS A 270 13.25 -17.21 -22.70
CA HIS A 270 14.16 -18.35 -22.81
C HIS A 270 14.99 -18.60 -21.55
N LEU A 271 14.99 -17.67 -20.59
CA LEU A 271 15.76 -17.76 -19.35
C LEU A 271 14.86 -18.34 -18.25
N ASP A 272 15.21 -19.52 -17.77
CA ASP A 272 14.53 -20.13 -16.63
C ASP A 272 15.24 -19.82 -15.30
N GLU A 273 14.75 -20.41 -14.21
CA GLU A 273 15.35 -20.20 -12.88
C GLU A 273 16.78 -20.75 -12.78
N THR A 274 17.11 -21.83 -13.49
CA THR A 274 18.45 -22.43 -13.53
C THR A 274 19.41 -21.51 -14.27
N ASP A 275 18.97 -20.92 -15.38
CA ASP A 275 19.74 -19.90 -16.09
C ASP A 275 20.02 -18.71 -15.16
N MET A 276 18.99 -18.17 -14.51
CA MET A 276 19.14 -17.01 -13.62
C MET A 276 20.12 -17.28 -12.46
N GLN A 277 20.11 -18.50 -11.89
CA GLN A 277 21.09 -18.91 -10.87
C GLN A 277 22.51 -19.05 -11.43
N ARG A 278 22.66 -19.50 -12.67
CA ARG A 278 23.96 -19.52 -13.37
C ARG A 278 24.48 -18.09 -13.56
N LEU A 279 23.67 -17.17 -14.10
CA LEU A 279 24.06 -15.77 -14.33
C LEU A 279 24.50 -15.09 -13.01
N SER A 280 23.79 -15.37 -11.91
CA SER A 280 24.15 -14.86 -10.59
C SER A 280 25.55 -15.30 -10.16
N ARG A 281 25.85 -16.61 -10.27
CA ARG A 281 27.16 -17.16 -9.88
C ARG A 281 28.31 -16.61 -10.72
N GLU A 282 28.09 -16.41 -12.02
CA GLU A 282 29.09 -15.83 -12.92
C GLU A 282 29.43 -14.37 -12.54
N LEU A 283 28.44 -13.60 -12.06
CA LEU A 283 28.65 -12.24 -11.55
C LEU A 283 29.46 -12.23 -10.24
N ASP A 284 29.16 -13.12 -9.30
CA ASP A 284 29.89 -13.22 -8.03
C ASP A 284 31.37 -13.56 -8.26
N GLN A 285 31.65 -14.53 -9.13
CA GLN A 285 33.02 -14.92 -9.50
C GLN A 285 33.79 -13.81 -10.21
N SER A 286 33.10 -12.95 -10.96
CA SER A 286 33.72 -11.81 -11.63
C SER A 286 34.11 -10.72 -10.62
N LYS A 287 33.31 -10.50 -9.57
CA LYS A 287 33.63 -9.55 -8.50
C LYS A 287 34.82 -9.99 -7.65
N GLU A 288 34.97 -11.28 -7.38
CA GLU A 288 36.10 -11.81 -6.59
C GLU A 288 37.46 -11.71 -7.29
N ARG A 289 37.46 -11.55 -8.63
CA ARG A 289 38.67 -11.44 -9.44
C ARG A 289 39.13 -10.00 -9.68
N THR A 290 38.35 -9.01 -9.25
CA THR A 290 38.61 -7.57 -9.48
C THR A 290 39.00 -6.89 -8.18
#